data_AF-A0A2G9T732-F1
#
_entry.id   AF-A0A2G9T732-F1
#
_cell.length_a   1.000
_cell.length_b   1.000
_cell.length_c   1.000
_cell.angle_alpha   90.00
_cell.angle_beta   90.00
_cell.angle_gamma   90.00
#
_symmetry.space_group_name_H-M   'P 1'
#
loop_
_entity.id
_entity.type
_entity.pdbx_description
1 polymer ?
#
loop_
_entity_poly.entity_id
_entity_poly.type
_entity_poly.pdbx_seq_one_letter_code
_entity_poly.pdbx_strand_id
1 'polypeptide(L)'
;VESMIGDVNMFLNADRDSGELEVMVAEKTERGSGAATEAVSLMITYVVKELHLERFFVKVTDDNAASLHLFKDKLLFKQVSHSDVFGEFTLELPVSEVQKYREARS
;
A
#
# COMPACT_ATOMS: atom_id res chain seq x y z
N VAL A 1 -16.27 -14.50 18.29
CA VAL A 1 -15.14 -13.57 18.09
C VAL A 1 -14.76 -13.70 16.63
N GLU A 2 -15.05 -12.70 15.81
CA GLU A 2 -14.46 -12.62 14.48
C GLU A 2 -12.96 -12.41 14.66
N SER A 3 -12.15 -13.26 14.01
CA SER A 3 -10.70 -13.27 14.20
C SER A 3 -10.03 -12.27 13.26
N MET A 4 -8.86 -11.78 13.62
CA MET A 4 -8.05 -10.90 12.75
C MET A 4 -7.70 -11.66 11.46
N ILE A 5 -8.10 -11.11 10.31
CA ILE A 5 -7.93 -11.77 9.00
C ILE A 5 -6.64 -11.37 8.27
N GLY A 6 -5.93 -10.36 8.79
CA GLY A 6 -4.78 -9.74 8.18
C GLY A 6 -4.38 -8.43 8.87
N ASP A 7 -3.37 -7.76 8.33
CA ASP A 7 -2.84 -6.50 8.84
C ASP A 7 -2.29 -5.61 7.71
N VAL A 8 -2.07 -4.34 8.06
CA VAL A 8 -1.40 -3.33 7.24
C VAL A 8 -0.43 -2.57 8.12
N ASN A 9 0.80 -2.40 7.64
CA ASN A 9 1.89 -1.74 8.34
C ASN A 9 2.49 -0.61 7.49
N MET A 10 3.08 0.37 8.17
CA MET A 10 3.79 1.49 7.55
C MET A 10 5.16 1.64 8.20
N PHE A 11 6.22 1.51 7.41
CA PHE A 11 7.59 1.74 7.84
C PHE A 11 8.06 3.10 7.36
N LEU A 12 8.22 4.04 8.29
CA LEU A 12 8.72 5.37 7.97
C LEU A 12 10.24 5.34 7.84
N ASN A 13 10.77 6.08 6.87
CA ASN A 13 12.20 6.32 6.82
C ASN A 13 12.67 7.26 7.94
N ALA A 14 13.99 7.31 8.16
CA ALA A 14 14.59 7.99 9.31
C ALA A 14 14.32 9.51 9.33
N ASP A 15 14.30 10.12 8.15
CA ASP A 15 13.98 11.52 7.88
C ASP A 15 12.47 11.81 7.80
N ARG A 16 11.63 10.78 7.85
CA ARG A 16 10.15 10.84 7.81
C ARG A 16 9.61 11.58 6.59
N ASP A 17 10.32 11.53 5.48
CA ASP A 17 9.89 12.11 4.20
C ASP A 17 9.12 11.09 3.34
N SER A 18 9.22 9.80 3.66
CA SER A 18 8.55 8.71 2.95
C SER A 18 8.24 7.50 3.86
N GLY A 19 7.35 6.64 3.38
CA GLY A 19 6.97 5.42 4.07
C GLY A 19 6.79 4.23 3.12
N GLU A 20 7.21 3.06 3.56
CA GLU A 20 6.98 1.77 2.89
C GLU A 20 5.75 1.08 3.51
N LEU A 21 4.76 0.77 2.68
CA LEU A 21 3.54 0.06 3.05
C LEU A 21 3.74 -1.45 2.88
N GLU A 22 3.23 -2.20 3.86
CA GLU A 22 3.11 -3.65 3.80
C GLU A 22 1.67 -4.05 4.15
N VAL A 23 1.11 -5.03 3.45
CA VAL A 23 -0.24 -5.54 3.71
C VAL A 23 -0.28 -7.05 3.52
N MET A 24 -0.95 -7.74 4.44
CA MET A 24 -1.17 -9.18 4.35
C MET A 24 -2.62 -9.53 4.70
N VAL A 25 -3.26 -10.32 3.83
CA VAL A 25 -4.52 -11.00 4.17
C VAL A 25 -4.20 -12.48 4.42
N ALA A 26 -4.11 -12.82 5.70
CA ALA A 26 -3.73 -14.14 6.18
C ALA A 26 -4.84 -15.17 5.88
N GLU A 27 -6.10 -14.79 6.11
CA GLU A 27 -7.24 -15.66 5.86
C GLU A 27 -7.52 -15.82 4.36
N LYS A 28 -7.36 -17.04 3.86
CA LYS A 28 -7.47 -17.32 2.42
C LYS A 28 -8.88 -17.09 1.88
N THR A 29 -9.91 -17.31 2.69
CA THR A 29 -11.32 -17.11 2.31
C THR A 29 -11.66 -15.64 2.10
N GLU A 30 -10.91 -14.74 2.72
CA GLU A 30 -11.11 -13.28 2.64
C GLU A 30 -10.27 -12.63 1.53
N ARG A 31 -9.48 -13.41 0.79
CA ARG A 31 -8.72 -12.85 -0.34
C ARG A 31 -9.67 -12.52 -1.48
N GLY A 32 -9.46 -11.35 -2.09
CA GLY A 32 -10.31 -10.84 -3.17
C GLY A 32 -11.63 -10.21 -2.68
N SER A 33 -11.87 -10.10 -1.37
CA SER A 33 -13.03 -9.40 -0.80
C SER A 33 -12.96 -7.87 -0.92
N GLY A 34 -11.77 -7.33 -1.19
CA GLY A 34 -11.50 -5.89 -1.17
C GLY A 34 -10.88 -5.38 0.14
N ALA A 35 -10.80 -6.22 1.18
CA ALA A 35 -10.28 -5.83 2.51
C ALA A 35 -8.88 -5.19 2.45
N ALA A 36 -7.96 -5.73 1.64
CA ALA A 36 -6.62 -5.14 1.48
C ALA A 36 -6.67 -3.73 0.86
N THR A 37 -7.53 -3.52 -0.13
CA THR A 37 -7.71 -2.20 -0.77
C THR A 37 -8.21 -1.16 0.23
N GLU A 38 -9.19 -1.54 1.05
CA GLU A 38 -9.75 -0.66 2.08
C GLU A 38 -8.73 -0.38 3.18
N ALA A 39 -8.06 -1.41 3.70
CA ALA A 39 -7.06 -1.27 4.76
C ALA A 39 -5.90 -0.36 4.33
N VAL A 40 -5.35 -0.57 3.12
CA VAL A 40 -4.28 0.29 2.58
C VAL A 40 -4.77 1.71 2.35
N SER A 41 -5.98 1.90 1.82
CA SER A 41 -6.56 3.23 1.61
C SER A 41 -6.75 4.00 2.91
N LEU A 42 -7.18 3.32 3.98
CA LEU A 42 -7.29 3.89 5.32
C LEU A 42 -5.93 4.24 5.90
N MET A 43 -4.93 3.37 5.76
CA MET A 43 -3.55 3.64 6.21
C MET A 43 -2.96 4.86 5.50
N ILE A 44 -3.10 4.98 4.17
CA ILE A 44 -2.65 6.16 3.42
C ILE A 44 -3.38 7.40 3.92
N THR A 45 -4.71 7.35 4.07
CA THR A 45 -5.52 8.47 4.57
C THR A 45 -5.04 8.95 5.94
N TYR A 46 -4.80 8.01 6.86
CA TYR A 46 -4.28 8.31 8.20
C TYR A 46 -2.91 8.98 8.13
N VAL A 47 -1.96 8.40 7.39
CA VAL A 47 -0.58 8.90 7.29
C VAL A 47 -0.55 10.30 6.66
N VAL A 48 -1.35 10.53 5.62
CA VAL A 48 -1.47 11.85 4.97
C VAL A 48 -2.03 12.90 5.95
N LYS A 49 -3.07 12.56 6.71
CA LYS A 49 -3.78 13.52 7.57
C LYS A 49 -3.05 13.80 8.88
N GLU A 50 -2.57 12.75 9.54
CA GLU A 50 -2.04 12.83 10.90
C GLU A 50 -0.51 12.93 10.93
N LEU A 51 0.18 12.36 9.93
CA LEU A 51 1.65 12.39 9.85
C LEU A 51 2.17 13.33 8.76
N HIS A 52 1.29 13.90 7.93
CA HIS A 52 1.62 14.84 6.86
C HIS A 52 2.66 14.34 5.85
N LEU A 53 2.71 13.01 5.64
CA LEU A 53 3.64 12.36 4.72
C LEU A 53 2.94 12.09 3.39
N GLU A 54 3.66 12.34 2.28
CA GLU A 54 3.09 12.30 0.92
C GLU A 54 3.78 11.31 -0.03
N ARG A 55 4.83 10.60 0.41
CA ARG A 55 5.58 9.67 -0.44
C ARG A 55 5.45 8.24 0.05
N PHE A 56 4.75 7.43 -0.73
CA PHE A 56 4.38 6.06 -0.35
C PHE A 56 5.00 5.06 -1.31
N PHE A 57 5.70 4.08 -0.75
CA PHE A 57 6.34 3.01 -1.50
C PHE A 57 5.77 1.65 -1.12
N VAL A 58 5.80 0.73 -2.06
CA VAL A 58 5.59 -0.70 -1.81
C VAL A 58 6.59 -1.50 -2.61
N LYS A 59 6.97 -2.65 -2.07
CA LYS A 59 7.75 -3.66 -2.79
C LYS A 59 6.90 -4.89 -2.98
N VAL A 60 6.89 -5.41 -4.20
CA VAL A 60 6.06 -6.55 -4.58
C VAL A 60 6.89 -7.49 -5.43
N THR A 61 6.95 -8.76 -5.04
CA THR A 61 7.61 -9.79 -5.85
C THR A 61 6.92 -9.93 -7.21
N ASP A 62 7.71 -10.29 -8.22
CA ASP A 62 7.26 -10.45 -9.61
C ASP A 62 6.15 -11.49 -9.78
N ASP A 63 6.16 -12.53 -8.95
CA ASP A 63 5.20 -13.63 -8.95
C ASP A 63 3.90 -13.34 -8.17
N ASN A 64 3.84 -12.24 -7.42
CA ASN A 64 2.66 -11.87 -6.63
C ASN A 64 1.66 -11.06 -7.45
N ALA A 65 1.01 -11.73 -8.41
CA ALA A 65 0.02 -11.13 -9.30
C ALA A 65 -1.14 -10.43 -8.55
N ALA A 66 -1.54 -10.94 -7.37
CA ALA A 66 -2.62 -10.37 -6.57
C ALA A 66 -2.22 -8.99 -5.99
N SER A 67 -1.05 -8.89 -5.37
CA SER A 67 -0.56 -7.60 -4.86
C SER A 67 -0.20 -6.64 -6.00
N LEU A 68 0.33 -7.14 -7.12
CA LEU A 68 0.56 -6.32 -8.31
C LEU A 68 -0.75 -5.71 -8.83
N HIS A 69 -1.83 -6.50 -8.91
CA HIS A 69 -3.15 -6.00 -9.30
C HIS A 69 -3.70 -4.98 -8.30
N LEU A 70 -3.59 -5.26 -7.00
CA LEU A 70 -3.99 -4.34 -5.94
C LEU A 70 -3.29 -2.98 -6.09
N PHE A 71 -1.97 -2.96 -6.13
CA PHE A 71 -1.22 -1.72 -6.11
C PHE A 71 -1.25 -1.00 -7.45
N LYS A 72 -1.05 -1.69 -8.58
CA LYS A 72 -0.98 -1.05 -9.90
C LYS A 72 -2.36 -0.67 -10.45
N ASP A 73 -3.35 -1.55 -10.32
CA ASP A 73 -4.63 -1.37 -11.01
C ASP A 73 -5.72 -0.78 -10.11
N LYS A 74 -5.74 -1.11 -8.81
CA LYS A 74 -6.75 -0.59 -7.88
C LYS A 74 -6.32 0.69 -7.18
N LEU A 75 -5.08 0.73 -6.68
CA LEU A 75 -4.54 1.86 -5.92
C LEU A 75 -3.66 2.79 -6.76
N LEU A 76 -3.48 2.47 -8.05
CA LEU A 76 -2.83 3.32 -9.05
C LEU A 76 -1.36 3.67 -8.77
N PHE A 77 -0.67 2.87 -7.95
CA PHE A 77 0.78 2.94 -7.79
C PHE A 77 1.48 2.70 -9.13
N LYS A 78 2.63 3.34 -9.32
CA LYS A 78 3.44 3.25 -10.54
C LYS A 78 4.80 2.67 -10.20
N GLN A 79 5.29 1.80 -11.08
CA GLN A 79 6.62 1.23 -10.94
C GLN A 79 7.68 2.32 -11.09
N VAL A 80 8.62 2.37 -10.14
CA VAL A 80 9.76 3.30 -10.16
C VAL A 80 11.09 2.57 -10.30
N SER A 81 11.18 1.31 -9.88
CA SER A 81 12.35 0.46 -10.11
C SER A 81 11.98 -1.02 -10.10
N HIS A 82 12.90 -1.86 -10.57
CA HIS A 82 12.86 -3.31 -10.44
C HIS A 82 14.23 -3.79 -9.97
N SER A 83 14.26 -4.79 -9.09
CA SER A 83 15.48 -5.47 -8.68
C SER A 83 15.50 -6.88 -9.21
N ASP A 84 16.39 -7.16 -10.18
CA ASP A 84 16.54 -8.50 -10.74
C ASP A 84 17.12 -9.50 -9.73
N VAL A 85 17.90 -9.02 -8.74
CA VAL A 85 18.49 -9.86 -7.70
C VAL A 85 17.44 -10.36 -6.72
N PHE A 86 16.43 -9.54 -6.45
CA PHE A 86 15.36 -9.86 -5.50
C PHE A 86 14.06 -10.31 -6.17
N GLY A 87 13.93 -10.13 -7.50
CA GLY A 87 12.70 -10.42 -8.25
C GLY A 87 11.53 -9.55 -7.78
N GLU A 88 11.76 -8.26 -7.51
CA GLU A 88 10.75 -7.38 -6.96
C GLU A 88 10.63 -6.03 -7.69
N PHE A 89 9.41 -5.54 -7.77
CA PHE A 89 9.10 -4.19 -8.21
C PHE A 89 9.00 -3.26 -7.00
N THR A 90 9.64 -2.09 -7.07
CA THR A 90 9.29 -0.97 -6.21
C THR A 90 8.27 -0.10 -6.92
N LEU A 91 7.13 0.14 -6.27
CA LEU A 91 6.07 1.00 -6.78
C LEU A 91 5.90 2.21 -5.85
N GLU A 92 5.60 3.38 -6.42
CA GLU A 92 5.33 4.62 -5.70
C GLU A 92 3.91 5.11 -6.02
N LEU A 93 3.20 5.64 -5.02
CA LEU A 93 1.92 6.31 -5.24
C LEU A 93 2.18 7.72 -5.80
N PRO A 94 1.70 8.06 -7.01
CA PRO A 94 1.92 9.38 -7.57
C PRO A 94 1.30 10.48 -6.69
N VAL A 95 1.98 11.62 -6.58
CA VAL A 95 1.50 12.77 -5.79
C VAL A 95 0.07 13.17 -6.17
N SER A 96 -0.29 13.10 -7.46
CA SER A 96 -1.65 13.38 -7.94
C SER A 96 -2.71 12.46 -7.34
N GLU A 97 -2.34 11.21 -7.04
CA GLU A 97 -3.22 10.23 -6.39
C GLU A 97 -3.27 10.44 -4.88
N VAL A 98 -2.14 10.81 -4.25
CA VAL A 98 -2.07 11.14 -2.81
C VAL A 98 -3.06 12.23 -2.43
N GLN A 99 -3.23 13.26 -3.28
CA GLN A 99 -4.17 14.35 -3.02
C GLN A 99 -5.62 13.87 -2.84
N LYS A 100 -6.02 12.77 -3.50
CA LYS A 100 -7.37 12.22 -3.37
C LYS A 100 -7.64 11.70 -1.94
N TYR A 101 -6.60 11.22 -1.26
CA TYR A 101 -6.69 10.75 0.12
C TYR A 101 -6.71 11.89 1.15
N ARG A 102 -6.24 13.10 0.79
CA ARG A 102 -6.42 14.31 1.61
C ARG A 102 -7.89 14.72 1.68
N GLU A 103 -8.58 14.62 0.55
CA GLU A 103 -9.95 15.11 0.37
C GLU A 103 -11.03 14.11 0.82
N ALA A 104 -10.70 12.82 0.92
CA ALA A 104 -11.61 11.79 1.39
C ALA A 104 -12.11 12.10 2.81
N ARG A 105 -13.41 12.40 2.97
CA ARG A 105 -14.03 12.58 4.29
C ARG A 105 -14.05 11.24 5.03
N SER A 106 -13.55 11.25 6.27
CA SER A 106 -13.64 10.17 7.26
C SER A 106 -15.09 9.87 7.63
#